data_AF-A0A3B9K3T2-F1
#
_entry.id   AF-A0A3B9K3T2-F1
#
_cell.length_a   1.000
_cell.length_b   1.000
_cell.length_c   1.000
_cell.angle_alpha   90.00
_cell.angle_beta   90.00
_cell.angle_gamma   90.00
#
_symmetry.space_group_name_H-M   'P 1'
#
loop_
_entity.id
_entity.type
_entity.pdbx_description
1 polymer ?
#
loop_
_entity_poly.entity_id
_entity_poly.type
_entity_poly.pdbx_seq_one_letter_code
_entity_poly.pdbx_strand_id
1 'polypeptide(L)'
;MNQDIKNFRNHKIIFCDSEDSLKQSFKQGLRKDSLIRTSSPALLINKKLKTKAIKPKINKKLHLDFHYGVLSFVEEVYKKFINNKKFKNYAILIARQALLLQPKILQIASLVEDDFEKPRSIIVSRSGNKEIDKRTNGVWKNFLEGNQKNQVIETKITPTDERSSMGPETPSFWKRARFLGWEKILYRSFLKLWRHIPSSFSKKNILILNENELLKETVCHLMLKGFSAKIIQKPKEKRKKIILKEKDEIKKIIGALLKKRILSIAKPQALNPILKMFYKEIFKEIENYKSTINYWSLLIDQYKKRDSKLLFLTNYPKGGEIYSLAKICNQKNIPFFSFQHGLSREILAAHDNYQVNFENNITK
;
A
#
# COMPACT_ATOMS: atom_id res chain seq x y z
N MET A 1 -14.72 0.68 -30.67
CA MET A 1 -14.53 2.01 -30.03
C MET A 1 -13.32 2.65 -30.71
N ASN A 2 -13.58 3.40 -31.79
CA ASN A 2 -12.56 4.14 -32.53
C ASN A 2 -12.10 5.31 -31.65
N GLN A 3 -10.98 5.14 -30.93
CA GLN A 3 -10.21 6.30 -30.51
C GLN A 3 -9.51 6.83 -31.77
N ASP A 4 -9.80 8.08 -32.14
CA ASP A 4 -9.36 8.69 -33.38
C ASP A 4 -7.85 8.51 -33.65
N ILE A 5 -7.57 7.72 -34.67
CA ILE A 5 -6.24 7.37 -35.21
C ILE A 5 -5.45 8.63 -35.63
N LYS A 6 -6.14 9.76 -35.85
CA LYS A 6 -5.54 11.02 -36.32
C LYS A 6 -4.61 11.71 -35.30
N ASN A 7 -4.65 11.39 -34.01
CA ASN A 7 -3.95 12.18 -32.99
C ASN A 7 -2.54 11.69 -32.60
N PHE A 8 -2.08 10.53 -33.07
CA PHE A 8 -0.80 9.94 -32.61
C PHE A 8 0.46 10.53 -33.25
N ARG A 9 0.34 11.35 -34.31
CA ARG A 9 1.50 11.85 -35.07
C ARG A 9 2.37 12.83 -34.27
N ASN A 10 1.79 13.54 -33.30
CA ASN A 10 2.47 14.60 -32.56
C ASN A 10 3.18 14.11 -31.28
N HIS A 11 2.97 12.86 -30.87
CA HIS A 11 3.50 12.33 -29.61
C HIS A 11 4.82 11.56 -29.83
N LYS A 12 5.92 12.31 -29.78
CA LYS A 12 7.28 11.76 -29.92
C LYS A 12 7.75 10.95 -28.70
N ILE A 13 7.12 11.12 -27.54
CA ILE A 13 7.48 10.46 -26.27
C ILE A 13 6.27 9.70 -25.73
N ILE A 14 6.49 8.43 -25.40
CA ILE A 14 5.48 7.50 -24.88
C ILE A 14 5.93 6.99 -23.51
N PHE A 15 5.03 6.99 -22.53
CA PHE A 15 5.20 6.29 -21.26
C PHE A 15 4.49 4.94 -21.33
N CYS A 16 5.24 3.85 -21.16
CA CYS A 16 4.70 2.50 -21.21
C CYS A 16 5.57 1.53 -20.42
N ASP A 17 4.95 0.68 -19.59
CA ASP A 17 5.64 -0.35 -18.80
C ASP A 17 5.22 -1.78 -19.19
N SER A 18 4.41 -1.95 -20.25
CA SER A 18 3.87 -3.23 -20.73
C SER A 18 4.15 -3.44 -22.22
N GLU A 19 4.85 -4.53 -22.55
CA GLU A 19 5.16 -4.89 -23.95
C GLU A 19 3.90 -5.22 -24.76
N ASP A 20 2.95 -5.94 -24.17
CA ASP A 20 1.70 -6.30 -24.85
C ASP A 20 0.89 -5.06 -25.22
N SER A 21 0.79 -4.13 -24.27
CA SER A 21 0.11 -2.86 -24.47
C SER A 21 0.79 -2.04 -25.55
N LEU A 22 2.12 -1.97 -25.55
CA LEU A 22 2.88 -1.26 -26.58
C LEU A 22 2.63 -1.84 -27.97
N LYS A 23 2.70 -3.18 -28.11
CA LYS A 23 2.41 -3.88 -29.37
C LYS A 23 1.00 -3.60 -29.87
N GLN A 24 0.01 -3.59 -28.98
CA GLN A 24 -1.37 -3.26 -29.34
C GLN A 24 -1.51 -1.80 -29.78
N SER A 25 -0.87 -0.86 -29.09
CA SER A 25 -0.91 0.54 -29.49
C SER A 25 -0.24 0.79 -30.84
N PHE A 26 0.83 0.08 -31.20
CA PHE A 26 1.40 0.15 -32.55
C PHE A 26 0.42 -0.33 -33.63
N LYS A 27 -0.36 -1.39 -33.35
CA LYS A 27 -1.43 -1.83 -34.26
C LYS A 27 -2.56 -0.80 -34.39
N GLN A 28 -2.75 0.05 -33.39
CA GLN A 28 -3.72 1.16 -33.38
C GLN A 28 -3.18 2.45 -34.03
N GLY A 29 -1.99 2.42 -34.64
CA GLY A 29 -1.43 3.57 -35.37
C GLY A 29 -0.45 4.43 -34.55
N LEU A 30 -0.02 3.97 -33.37
CA LEU A 30 1.06 4.62 -32.64
C LEU A 30 2.37 4.57 -33.45
N ARG A 31 3.10 5.68 -33.49
CA ARG A 31 4.38 5.80 -34.18
C ARG A 31 5.42 4.83 -33.63
N LYS A 32 6.05 4.03 -34.50
CA LYS A 32 7.10 3.07 -34.14
C LYS A 32 8.45 3.71 -33.84
N ASP A 33 8.70 4.92 -34.33
CA ASP A 33 9.94 5.70 -34.13
C ASP A 33 9.90 6.58 -32.86
N SER A 34 8.77 6.59 -32.14
CA SER A 34 8.64 7.34 -30.89
C SER A 34 9.53 6.79 -29.78
N LEU A 35 10.04 7.69 -28.94
CA LEU A 35 10.86 7.35 -27.78
C LEU A 35 9.99 6.79 -26.67
N ILE A 36 10.23 5.55 -26.29
CA ILE A 36 9.53 4.87 -25.19
C ILE A 36 10.31 5.11 -23.90
N ARG A 37 9.71 5.86 -22.99
CA ARG A 37 10.19 6.00 -21.62
C ARG A 37 9.54 4.92 -20.77
N THR A 38 10.37 4.09 -20.13
CA THR A 38 9.89 2.92 -19.39
C THR A 38 10.74 2.61 -18.15
N SER A 39 10.13 1.93 -17.19
CA SER A 39 10.79 1.27 -16.07
C SER A 39 10.91 -0.25 -16.26
N SER A 40 10.32 -0.81 -17.33
CA SER A 40 10.30 -2.24 -17.63
C SER A 40 11.65 -2.73 -18.19
N PRO A 41 12.34 -3.69 -17.52
CA PRO A 41 13.57 -4.27 -18.03
C PRO A 41 13.38 -4.93 -19.41
N ALA A 42 12.26 -5.62 -19.62
CA ALA A 42 11.96 -6.30 -20.88
C ALA A 42 11.93 -5.31 -22.07
N LEU A 43 11.32 -4.14 -21.87
CA LEU A 43 11.30 -3.09 -22.89
C LEU A 43 12.68 -2.44 -23.08
N LEU A 44 13.46 -2.28 -22.00
CA LEU A 44 14.80 -1.67 -22.06
C LEU A 44 15.82 -2.55 -22.80
N ILE A 45 15.73 -3.88 -22.66
CA ILE A 45 16.64 -4.83 -23.29
C ILE A 45 16.33 -5.01 -24.79
N ASN A 46 15.09 -4.72 -25.21
CA ASN A 46 14.66 -4.89 -26.59
C ASN A 46 15.28 -3.85 -27.53
N LYS A 47 16.35 -4.25 -28.23
CA LYS A 47 17.11 -3.42 -29.19
C LYS A 47 16.29 -2.92 -30.39
N LYS A 48 15.12 -3.51 -30.68
CA LYS A 48 14.24 -3.08 -31.77
C LYS A 48 13.41 -1.84 -31.41
N LEU A 49 13.37 -1.48 -30.12
CA LEU A 49 12.60 -0.37 -29.61
C LEU A 49 13.52 0.79 -29.25
N LYS A 50 13.11 2.01 -29.60
CA LYS A 50 13.79 3.23 -29.13
C LYS A 50 13.39 3.49 -27.69
N THR A 51 14.09 2.90 -26.73
CA THR A 51 13.76 3.00 -25.30
C THR A 51 14.72 3.89 -24.52
N LYS A 52 14.22 4.45 -23.41
CA LYS A 52 15.01 5.18 -22.42
C LYS A 52 14.48 4.89 -21.03
N ALA A 53 15.39 4.52 -20.14
CA ALA A 53 15.05 4.27 -18.75
C ALA A 53 14.52 5.55 -18.07
N ILE A 54 13.43 5.39 -17.32
CA ILE A 54 12.92 6.46 -16.45
C ILE A 54 13.73 6.44 -15.15
N LYS A 55 14.80 7.23 -15.10
CA LYS A 55 15.67 7.37 -13.93
C LYS A 55 15.78 8.85 -13.53
N PRO A 56 15.75 9.17 -12.22
CA PRO A 56 15.99 10.54 -11.78
C PRO A 56 17.38 11.01 -12.24
N LYS A 57 17.42 12.19 -12.88
CA LYS A 57 18.67 12.88 -13.26
C LYS A 57 19.22 13.63 -12.05
N ILE A 58 19.47 12.91 -10.98
CA ILE A 58 20.02 13.45 -9.75
C ILE A 58 21.41 12.86 -9.54
N ASN A 59 22.33 13.65 -9.01
CA ASN A 59 23.64 13.13 -8.67
C ASN A 59 23.51 12.12 -7.51
N LYS A 60 24.48 11.22 -7.40
CA LYS A 60 24.49 10.14 -6.39
C LYS A 60 24.33 10.68 -4.97
N LYS A 61 24.98 11.80 -4.67
CA LYS A 61 24.92 12.47 -3.36
C LYS A 61 23.48 12.89 -3.01
N LEU A 62 22.80 13.62 -3.89
CA LEU A 62 21.43 14.07 -3.69
C LEU A 62 20.44 12.89 -3.54
N HIS A 63 20.65 11.80 -4.30
CA HIS A 63 19.86 10.58 -4.13
C HIS A 63 20.05 9.97 -2.72
N LEU A 64 21.30 9.88 -2.25
CA LEU A 64 21.62 9.35 -0.92
C LEU A 64 21.09 10.26 0.19
N ASP A 65 21.32 11.57 0.09
CA ASP A 65 20.83 12.56 1.05
C ASP A 65 19.30 12.51 1.16
N PHE A 66 18.61 12.38 0.03
CA PHE A 66 17.17 12.16 0.03
C PHE A 66 16.82 10.83 0.72
N HIS A 67 17.45 9.72 0.33
CA HIS A 67 17.14 8.39 0.87
C HIS A 67 17.37 8.28 2.39
N TYR A 68 18.51 8.75 2.89
CA TYR A 68 18.84 8.72 4.31
C TYR A 68 18.12 9.80 5.13
N GLY A 69 17.69 10.90 4.50
CA GLY A 69 16.84 11.91 5.14
C GLY A 69 15.35 11.51 5.28
N VAL A 70 14.97 10.28 4.95
CA VAL A 70 13.56 9.83 5.06
C VAL A 70 13.12 9.75 6.52
N LEU A 71 13.91 9.12 7.39
CA LEU A 71 13.58 8.96 8.81
C LEU A 71 13.33 10.32 9.48
N SER A 72 14.29 11.24 9.37
CA SER A 72 14.18 12.57 9.98
C SER A 72 12.95 13.33 9.48
N PHE A 73 12.62 13.23 8.19
CA PHE A 73 11.41 13.81 7.63
C PHE A 73 10.14 13.17 8.19
N VAL A 74 10.08 11.84 8.30
CA VAL A 74 8.91 11.13 8.84
C VAL A 74 8.72 11.44 10.33
N GLU A 75 9.81 11.54 11.10
CA GLU A 75 9.78 11.96 12.49
C GLU A 75 9.28 13.40 12.66
N GLU A 76 9.77 14.34 11.82
CA GLU A 76 9.31 15.72 11.83
C GLU A 76 7.80 15.79 11.59
N VAL A 77 7.30 15.04 10.60
CA VAL A 77 5.87 14.90 10.34
C VAL A 77 5.14 14.34 11.57
N TYR A 78 5.63 13.23 12.14
CA TYR A 78 5.00 12.62 13.31
C TYR A 78 4.94 13.60 14.50
N LYS A 79 6.06 14.22 14.86
CA LYS A 79 6.21 15.19 15.95
C LYS A 79 5.25 16.38 15.77
N LYS A 80 5.07 16.88 14.55
CA LYS A 80 4.16 17.98 14.25
C LYS A 80 2.68 17.66 14.55
N PHE A 81 2.27 16.41 14.33
CA PHE A 81 0.88 15.99 14.53
C PHE A 81 0.62 15.37 15.90
N ILE A 82 1.58 14.66 16.50
CA ILE A 82 1.41 14.02 17.82
C ILE A 82 1.29 15.07 18.94
N ASN A 83 2.01 16.18 18.83
CA ASN A 83 1.98 17.29 19.79
C ASN A 83 0.73 18.17 19.65
N ASN A 84 -0.07 17.99 18.59
CA ASN A 84 -1.33 18.69 18.41
C ASN A 84 -2.49 17.84 18.96
N LYS A 85 -3.13 18.28 20.05
CA LYS A 85 -4.25 17.56 20.69
C LYS A 85 -5.36 17.15 19.72
N LYS A 86 -5.67 18.00 18.72
CA LYS A 86 -6.70 17.75 17.72
C LYS A 86 -6.32 16.63 16.74
N PHE A 87 -5.03 16.49 16.43
CA PHE A 87 -4.54 15.58 15.39
C PHE A 87 -3.70 14.41 15.90
N LYS A 88 -3.47 14.32 17.21
CA LYS A 88 -2.68 13.26 17.85
C LYS A 88 -3.06 11.86 17.36
N ASN A 89 -4.36 11.61 17.19
CA ASN A 89 -4.91 10.33 16.73
C ASN A 89 -4.57 9.98 15.26
N TYR A 90 -4.17 10.94 14.44
CA TYR A 90 -3.80 10.73 13.03
C TYR A 90 -2.29 10.79 12.79
N ALA A 91 -1.50 11.16 13.81
CA ALA A 91 -0.07 11.40 13.66
C ALA A 91 0.66 10.24 12.97
N ILE A 92 0.39 9.00 13.40
CA ILE A 92 0.99 7.80 12.81
C ILE A 92 0.52 7.57 11.37
N LEU A 93 -0.76 7.82 11.06
CA LEU A 93 -1.32 7.66 9.71
C LEU A 93 -0.63 8.63 8.75
N ILE A 94 -0.49 9.88 9.17
CA ILE A 94 0.10 10.96 8.35
C ILE A 94 1.59 10.68 8.13
N ALA A 95 2.32 10.36 9.19
CA ALA A 95 3.75 10.03 9.11
C ALA A 95 3.99 8.79 8.22
N ARG A 96 3.16 7.74 8.36
CA ARG A 96 3.25 6.55 7.51
C ARG A 96 2.94 6.86 6.04
N GLN A 97 1.93 7.66 5.75
CA GLN A 97 1.68 8.06 4.36
C GLN A 97 2.81 8.92 3.81
N ALA A 98 3.45 9.73 4.65
CA ALA A 98 4.62 10.52 4.25
C ALA A 98 5.81 9.62 3.89
N LEU A 99 6.02 8.51 4.62
CA LEU A 99 6.98 7.47 4.27
C LEU A 99 6.62 6.79 2.93
N LEU A 100 5.37 6.37 2.77
CA LEU A 100 4.91 5.68 1.55
C LEU A 100 4.95 6.57 0.30
N LEU A 101 5.03 7.88 0.48
CA LEU A 101 5.17 8.85 -0.60
C LEU A 101 6.60 8.90 -1.18
N GLN A 102 7.64 8.59 -0.39
CA GLN A 102 9.04 8.83 -0.77
C GLN A 102 9.45 8.13 -2.09
N PRO A 103 9.11 6.84 -2.32
CA PRO A 103 9.44 6.20 -3.60
C PRO A 103 8.75 6.87 -4.79
N LYS A 104 7.55 7.43 -4.58
CA LYS A 104 6.82 8.13 -5.64
C LYS A 104 7.45 9.49 -5.96
N ILE A 105 7.95 10.20 -4.95
CA ILE A 105 8.72 11.44 -5.16
C ILE A 105 9.94 11.14 -6.04
N LEU A 106 10.68 10.06 -5.74
CA LEU A 106 11.84 9.64 -6.55
C LEU A 106 11.46 9.26 -7.97
N GLN A 107 10.36 8.53 -8.17
CA GLN A 107 9.86 8.22 -9.51
C GLN A 107 9.54 9.49 -10.30
N ILE A 108 8.95 10.51 -9.68
CA ILE A 108 8.56 11.74 -10.36
C ILE A 108 9.74 12.68 -10.58
N ALA A 109 10.76 12.63 -9.73
CA ALA A 109 12.02 13.34 -9.93
C ALA A 109 12.76 12.93 -11.22
N SER A 110 12.32 11.85 -11.89
CA SER A 110 12.78 11.46 -13.22
C SER A 110 12.13 12.19 -14.39
N LEU A 111 11.04 12.93 -14.14
CA LEU A 111 10.36 13.73 -15.14
C LEU A 111 11.14 15.03 -15.39
N VAL A 112 11.11 15.49 -16.63
CA VAL A 112 11.66 16.78 -17.04
C VAL A 112 10.51 17.78 -17.22
N GLU A 113 10.83 19.08 -17.23
CA GLU A 113 9.85 20.17 -17.40
C GLU A 113 8.95 19.95 -18.62
N ASP A 114 9.57 19.57 -19.74
CA ASP A 114 8.89 19.22 -20.99
C ASP A 114 7.77 18.17 -20.82
N ASP A 115 7.86 17.23 -19.86
CA ASP A 115 6.83 16.20 -19.66
C ASP A 115 5.51 16.78 -19.14
N PHE A 116 5.57 17.94 -18.49
CA PHE A 116 4.41 18.64 -17.96
C PHE A 116 3.79 19.62 -18.95
N GLU A 117 4.47 19.91 -20.08
CA GLU A 117 4.08 21.00 -20.99
C GLU A 117 3.85 20.56 -22.44
N LYS A 118 4.64 19.58 -22.90
CA LYS A 118 4.59 19.06 -24.27
C LYS A 118 3.70 17.81 -24.33
N PRO A 119 3.08 17.49 -25.48
CA PRO A 119 2.24 16.30 -25.61
C PRO A 119 3.00 15.01 -25.26
N ARG A 120 2.38 14.14 -24.44
CA ARG A 120 2.85 12.77 -24.14
C ARG A 120 1.77 11.75 -24.39
N SER A 121 2.14 10.58 -24.89
CA SER A 121 1.25 9.42 -24.89
C SER A 121 1.51 8.60 -23.63
N ILE A 122 0.45 8.20 -22.95
CA ILE A 122 0.52 7.37 -21.74
C ILE A 122 -0.29 6.11 -22.03
N ILE A 123 0.40 4.98 -22.14
CA ILE A 123 -0.25 3.69 -22.41
C ILE A 123 -0.66 3.07 -21.08
N VAL A 124 -1.93 2.68 -20.99
CA VAL A 124 -2.53 2.09 -19.81
C VAL A 124 -3.13 0.74 -20.17
N SER A 125 -2.67 -0.30 -19.48
CA SER A 125 -3.16 -1.67 -19.61
C SER A 125 -4.47 -1.86 -18.85
N ARG A 126 -5.42 -2.55 -19.47
CA ARG A 126 -6.74 -2.91 -18.93
C ARG A 126 -6.94 -4.41 -19.05
N SER A 127 -6.98 -5.09 -17.92
CA SER A 127 -7.11 -6.56 -17.83
C SER A 127 -8.50 -7.02 -17.41
N GLY A 128 -9.39 -6.09 -17.04
CA GLY A 128 -10.67 -6.39 -16.39
C GLY A 128 -10.54 -6.67 -14.89
N ASN A 129 -9.31 -6.86 -14.37
CA ASN A 129 -9.02 -7.04 -12.95
C ASN A 129 -8.29 -5.81 -12.38
N LYS A 130 -8.94 -5.11 -11.43
CA LYS A 130 -8.40 -3.89 -10.83
C LYS A 130 -7.04 -4.07 -10.14
N GLU A 131 -6.79 -5.22 -9.53
CA GLU A 131 -5.52 -5.48 -8.84
C GLU A 131 -4.38 -5.71 -9.83
N ILE A 132 -4.64 -6.43 -10.92
CA ILE A 132 -3.67 -6.62 -12.00
C ILE A 132 -3.41 -5.28 -12.67
N ASP A 133 -4.44 -4.51 -13.00
CA ASP A 133 -4.30 -3.18 -13.60
C ASP A 133 -3.44 -2.24 -12.74
N LYS A 134 -3.61 -2.29 -11.41
CA LYS A 134 -2.83 -1.48 -10.47
C LYS A 134 -1.35 -1.87 -10.42
N ARG A 135 -1.03 -3.15 -10.64
CA ARG A 135 0.36 -3.66 -10.62
C ARG A 135 1.06 -3.45 -11.96
N THR A 136 0.33 -3.58 -13.06
CA THR A 136 0.87 -3.45 -14.42
C THR A 136 1.10 -2.01 -14.81
N ASN A 137 0.22 -1.09 -14.38
CA ASN A 137 0.32 0.30 -14.79
C ASN A 137 1.26 1.11 -13.89
N GLY A 138 2.17 1.84 -14.52
CA GLY A 138 2.95 2.87 -13.85
C GLY A 138 2.09 4.03 -13.34
N VAL A 139 2.72 4.92 -12.58
CA VAL A 139 2.06 6.06 -11.93
C VAL A 139 1.79 7.25 -12.86
N TRP A 140 2.24 7.18 -14.11
CA TRP A 140 2.34 8.30 -15.05
C TRP A 140 1.01 8.97 -15.37
N LYS A 141 -0.07 8.19 -15.55
CA LYS A 141 -1.43 8.72 -15.81
C LYS A 141 -1.84 9.75 -14.75
N ASN A 142 -1.55 9.46 -13.48
CA ASN A 142 -1.98 10.30 -12.37
C ASN A 142 -1.10 11.56 -12.22
N PHE A 143 0.21 11.44 -12.49
CA PHE A 143 1.13 12.56 -12.29
C PHE A 143 1.15 13.56 -13.46
N LEU A 144 0.81 13.09 -14.66
CA LEU A 144 0.80 13.89 -15.88
C LEU A 144 -0.62 14.32 -16.29
N GLU A 145 -1.63 14.10 -15.44
CA GLU A 145 -3.04 14.45 -15.68
C GLU A 145 -3.24 15.96 -15.92
N GLY A 146 -2.40 16.81 -15.34
CA GLY A 146 -2.52 18.28 -15.47
C GLY A 146 -2.15 18.82 -16.85
N ASN A 147 -1.46 18.04 -17.69
CA ASN A 147 -1.11 18.44 -19.04
C ASN A 147 -2.19 17.97 -20.01
N GLN A 148 -3.06 18.90 -20.42
CA GLN A 148 -4.21 18.64 -21.30
C GLN A 148 -3.83 18.16 -22.71
N LYS A 149 -2.58 18.33 -23.12
CA LYS A 149 -2.07 17.84 -24.42
C LYS A 149 -1.71 16.35 -24.38
N ASN A 150 -1.76 15.74 -23.20
CA ASN A 150 -1.47 14.32 -23.05
C ASN A 150 -2.61 13.46 -23.56
N GLN A 151 -2.24 12.34 -24.18
CA GLN A 151 -3.18 11.35 -24.66
C GLN A 151 -3.01 10.06 -23.86
N VAL A 152 -4.10 9.58 -23.27
CA VAL A 152 -4.14 8.28 -22.58
C VAL A 152 -4.66 7.23 -23.57
N ILE A 153 -3.85 6.21 -23.82
CA ILE A 153 -4.18 5.09 -24.71
C ILE A 153 -4.50 3.90 -23.84
N GLU A 154 -5.75 3.45 -23.87
CA GLU A 154 -6.17 2.28 -23.09
C GLU A 154 -6.09 1.02 -23.97
N THR A 155 -5.36 0.03 -23.49
CA THR A 155 -5.08 -1.22 -24.21
C THR A 155 -5.61 -2.40 -23.42
N LYS A 156 -6.27 -3.33 -24.09
CA LYS A 156 -6.77 -4.55 -23.44
C LYS A 156 -5.64 -5.58 -23.38
N ILE A 157 -5.32 -6.03 -22.18
CA ILE A 157 -4.38 -7.13 -21.97
C ILE A 157 -5.11 -8.33 -21.41
N THR A 158 -4.71 -9.53 -21.83
CA THR A 158 -5.18 -10.76 -21.20
C THR A 158 -4.31 -11.03 -19.97
N PRO A 159 -4.90 -11.21 -18.77
CA PRO A 159 -4.15 -11.76 -17.64
C PRO A 159 -3.54 -13.11 -18.03
N THR A 160 -2.24 -13.27 -17.88
CA THR A 160 -1.59 -14.59 -17.94
C THR A 160 -1.52 -15.18 -16.53
N ASP A 161 -1.38 -16.50 -16.43
CA ASP A 161 -1.28 -17.19 -15.13
C ASP A 161 -0.06 -16.73 -14.31
N GLU A 162 1.00 -16.29 -14.98
CA GLU A 162 2.19 -15.64 -14.39
C GLU A 162 1.86 -14.29 -13.74
N ARG A 163 0.83 -13.60 -14.23
CA ARG A 163 0.32 -12.34 -13.66
C ARG A 163 -0.75 -12.58 -12.59
N SER A 164 -1.15 -13.83 -12.35
CA SER A 164 -2.05 -14.19 -11.25
C SER A 164 -1.34 -14.08 -9.91
N SER A 165 -2.05 -13.66 -8.86
CA SER A 165 -1.49 -13.58 -7.51
C SER A 165 -1.16 -14.94 -6.88
N MET A 166 -1.54 -16.04 -7.52
CA MET A 166 -1.47 -17.40 -6.97
C MET A 166 -0.57 -18.35 -7.76
N GLY A 167 -0.02 -17.90 -8.90
CA GLY A 167 0.68 -18.79 -9.82
C GLY A 167 -0.27 -19.74 -10.57
N PRO A 168 0.25 -20.51 -11.54
CA PRO A 168 -0.56 -21.37 -12.41
C PRO A 168 -1.16 -22.57 -11.68
N GLU A 169 -0.54 -23.04 -10.59
CA GLU A 169 -0.95 -24.28 -9.93
C GLU A 169 -1.17 -24.10 -8.44
N THR A 170 -2.32 -24.59 -7.98
CA THR A 170 -2.55 -24.79 -6.55
C THR A 170 -1.89 -26.10 -6.14
N PRO A 171 -0.84 -26.10 -5.29
CA PRO A 171 -0.18 -27.34 -4.91
C PRO A 171 -1.18 -28.26 -4.20
N SER A 172 -1.05 -29.58 -4.41
CA SER A 172 -1.88 -30.59 -3.76
C SER A 172 -1.80 -30.51 -2.24
N PHE A 173 -2.81 -31.04 -1.54
CA PHE A 173 -2.85 -31.03 -0.07
C PHE A 173 -1.58 -31.64 0.55
N TRP A 174 -1.07 -32.75 0.01
CA TRP A 174 0.14 -33.41 0.51
C TRP A 174 1.42 -32.61 0.26
N LYS A 175 1.55 -31.98 -0.92
CA LYS A 175 2.67 -31.06 -1.19
C LYS A 175 2.61 -29.88 -0.21
N ARG A 176 1.42 -29.31 0.02
CA ARG A 176 1.23 -28.24 1.02
C ARG A 176 1.61 -28.70 2.42
N ALA A 177 1.14 -29.86 2.88
CA ALA A 177 1.46 -30.42 4.19
C ALA A 177 2.97 -30.61 4.38
N ARG A 178 3.65 -31.19 3.38
CA ARG A 178 5.10 -31.42 3.39
C ARG A 178 5.91 -30.13 3.50
N PHE A 179 5.54 -29.09 2.75
CA PHE A 179 6.31 -27.83 2.71
C PHE A 179 5.90 -26.81 3.77
N LEU A 180 4.66 -26.87 4.27
CA LEU A 180 4.12 -25.86 5.17
C LEU A 180 4.23 -26.24 6.65
N GLY A 181 4.51 -27.49 7.00
CA GLY A 181 4.56 -27.96 8.39
C GLY A 181 3.20 -28.43 8.93
N TRP A 182 3.24 -29.30 9.94
CA TRP A 182 2.07 -29.91 10.58
C TRP A 182 1.26 -28.89 11.40
N GLU A 183 1.91 -27.83 11.86
CA GLU A 183 1.35 -26.75 12.68
C GLU A 183 0.16 -26.08 12.00
N LYS A 184 0.14 -26.02 10.66
CA LYS A 184 -0.96 -25.38 9.92
C LYS A 184 -2.18 -26.27 9.76
N ILE A 185 -1.97 -27.58 9.69
CA ILE A 185 -3.06 -28.56 9.72
C ILE A 185 -3.70 -28.52 11.11
N LEU A 186 -2.88 -28.61 12.16
CA LEU A 186 -3.36 -28.50 13.54
C LEU A 186 -4.05 -27.17 13.80
N TYR A 187 -3.49 -26.04 13.34
CA TYR A 187 -4.10 -24.73 13.47
C TYR A 187 -5.54 -24.71 12.92
N ARG A 188 -5.76 -25.24 11.70
CA ARG A 188 -7.10 -25.29 11.10
C ARG A 188 -8.03 -26.24 11.84
N SER A 189 -7.54 -27.37 12.31
CA SER A 189 -8.32 -28.34 13.09
C SER A 189 -8.72 -27.77 14.44
N PHE A 190 -7.78 -27.14 15.17
CA PHE A 190 -8.05 -26.52 16.46
C PHE A 190 -8.98 -25.32 16.35
N LEU A 191 -8.89 -24.49 15.30
CA LEU A 191 -9.88 -23.43 15.08
C LEU A 191 -11.31 -23.97 14.95
N LYS A 192 -11.49 -25.12 14.30
CA LYS A 192 -12.81 -25.77 14.22
C LYS A 192 -13.23 -26.31 15.58
N LEU A 193 -12.33 -26.98 16.30
CA LEU A 193 -12.58 -27.55 17.62
C LEU A 193 -13.00 -26.46 18.63
N TRP A 194 -12.18 -25.42 18.79
CA TRP A 194 -12.43 -24.30 19.70
C TRP A 194 -13.67 -23.47 19.35
N ARG A 195 -14.24 -23.63 18.15
CA ARG A 195 -15.53 -23.02 17.81
C ARG A 195 -16.70 -23.65 18.58
N HIS A 196 -16.55 -24.90 19.00
CA HIS A 196 -17.60 -25.68 19.68
C HIS A 196 -17.36 -25.83 21.19
N ILE A 197 -16.13 -25.59 21.66
CA ILE A 197 -15.80 -25.63 23.09
C ILE A 197 -16.24 -24.31 23.76
N PRO A 198 -16.96 -24.34 24.90
CA PRO A 198 -17.31 -23.13 25.63
C PRO A 198 -16.07 -22.33 26.07
N SER A 199 -16.14 -21.01 26.04
CA SER A 199 -15.01 -20.13 26.39
C SER A 199 -14.51 -20.32 27.83
N SER A 200 -15.35 -20.82 28.73
CA SER A 200 -15.00 -21.13 30.12
C SER A 200 -13.87 -22.16 30.27
N PHE A 201 -13.68 -23.05 29.29
CA PHE A 201 -12.59 -24.04 29.28
C PHE A 201 -11.27 -23.44 28.79
N SER A 202 -11.28 -22.20 28.31
CA SER A 202 -10.09 -21.54 27.81
C SER A 202 -9.37 -20.76 28.91
N LYS A 203 -8.04 -20.79 28.89
CA LYS A 203 -7.24 -19.91 29.74
C LYS A 203 -7.40 -18.44 29.34
N LYS A 204 -7.45 -18.17 28.03
CA LYS A 204 -7.62 -16.85 27.39
C LYS A 204 -8.13 -17.02 25.95
N ASN A 205 -8.89 -16.03 25.47
CA ASN A 205 -9.42 -16.04 24.10
C ASN A 205 -8.61 -15.12 23.18
N ILE A 206 -8.23 -15.66 22.02
CA ILE A 206 -7.47 -14.97 20.98
C ILE A 206 -8.42 -14.57 19.84
N LEU A 207 -8.50 -13.28 19.54
CA LEU A 207 -9.12 -12.78 18.30
C LEU A 207 -8.06 -12.54 17.24
N ILE A 208 -8.27 -13.12 16.06
CA ILE A 208 -7.31 -13.10 14.96
C ILE A 208 -7.87 -12.28 13.81
N LEU A 209 -7.10 -11.28 13.35
CA LEU A 209 -7.42 -10.48 12.17
C LEU A 209 -6.28 -10.56 11.16
N ASN A 210 -6.55 -11.00 9.94
CA ASN A 210 -5.52 -11.25 8.90
C ASN A 210 -4.43 -12.24 9.36
N GLU A 211 -4.35 -13.38 8.69
CA GLU A 211 -3.38 -14.42 9.03
C GLU A 211 -2.04 -14.18 8.32
N ASN A 212 -0.94 -14.60 8.94
CA ASN A 212 0.33 -14.90 8.27
C ASN A 212 0.87 -16.22 8.82
N GLU A 213 1.96 -16.73 8.24
CA GLU A 213 2.49 -18.04 8.61
C GLU A 213 2.99 -18.09 10.06
N LEU A 214 3.72 -17.07 10.50
CA LEU A 214 4.24 -16.95 11.87
C LEU A 214 3.11 -16.87 12.92
N LEU A 215 2.04 -16.14 12.60
CA LEU A 215 0.86 -16.00 13.45
C LEU A 215 0.15 -17.35 13.58
N LYS A 216 -0.01 -18.11 12.50
CA LYS A 216 -0.65 -19.43 12.54
C LYS A 216 0.11 -20.38 13.45
N GLU A 217 1.43 -20.43 13.33
CA GLU A 217 2.31 -21.24 14.18
C GLU A 217 2.21 -20.81 15.65
N THR A 218 2.34 -19.51 15.91
CA THR A 218 2.22 -18.95 17.27
C THR A 218 0.87 -19.29 17.91
N VAL A 219 -0.23 -19.08 17.19
CA VAL A 219 -1.57 -19.41 17.67
C VAL A 219 -1.73 -20.92 17.88
N CYS A 220 -1.16 -21.76 17.01
CA CYS A 220 -1.19 -23.21 17.19
C CYS A 220 -0.56 -23.62 18.53
N HIS A 221 0.62 -23.11 18.85
CA HIS A 221 1.27 -23.37 20.13
C HIS A 221 0.48 -22.83 21.33
N LEU A 222 -0.18 -21.67 21.19
CA LEU A 222 -1.06 -21.15 22.25
C LEU A 222 -2.30 -22.03 22.44
N MET A 223 -2.90 -22.52 21.35
CA MET A 223 -4.05 -23.44 21.43
C MET A 223 -3.70 -24.75 22.12
N LEU A 224 -2.51 -25.30 21.84
CA LEU A 224 -1.97 -26.48 22.56
C LEU A 224 -1.79 -26.21 24.07
N LYS A 225 -1.55 -24.97 24.47
CA LYS A 225 -1.44 -24.56 25.89
C LYS A 225 -2.78 -24.23 26.55
N GLY A 226 -3.91 -24.40 25.84
CA GLY A 226 -5.27 -24.20 26.36
C GLY A 226 -5.88 -22.83 26.05
N PHE A 227 -5.34 -22.07 25.09
CA PHE A 227 -5.95 -20.83 24.61
C PHE A 227 -6.99 -21.15 23.52
N SER A 228 -8.10 -20.43 23.50
CA SER A 228 -9.05 -20.52 22.39
C SER A 228 -8.68 -19.48 21.34
N ALA A 229 -9.07 -19.72 20.09
CA ALA A 229 -8.82 -18.79 19.00
C ALA A 229 -10.03 -18.66 18.08
N LYS A 230 -10.26 -17.42 17.63
CA LYS A 230 -11.33 -17.11 16.67
C LYS A 230 -10.87 -16.09 15.64
N ILE A 231 -11.08 -16.41 14.37
CA ILE A 231 -10.88 -15.46 13.29
C ILE A 231 -12.06 -14.47 13.27
N ILE A 232 -11.74 -13.19 13.24
CA ILE A 232 -12.72 -12.12 13.06
C ILE A 232 -12.53 -11.46 11.70
N GLN A 233 -13.62 -10.90 11.19
CA GLN A 233 -13.63 -10.24 9.89
C GLN A 233 -13.48 -8.74 10.04
N LYS A 234 -12.92 -8.11 9.00
CA LYS A 234 -13.00 -6.65 8.84
C LYS A 234 -14.46 -6.24 8.65
N PRO A 235 -14.83 -5.00 9.03
CA PRO A 235 -16.17 -4.50 8.78
C PRO A 235 -16.49 -4.53 7.28
N LYS A 236 -17.60 -5.20 6.90
CA LYS A 236 -18.08 -5.27 5.52
C LYS A 236 -18.49 -3.87 5.03
N GLU A 237 -18.16 -3.54 3.78
CA GLU A 237 -18.29 -2.20 3.20
C GLU A 237 -19.75 -1.71 3.11
N LYS A 238 -20.20 -0.95 4.11
CA LYS A 238 -21.12 0.20 3.97
C LYS A 238 -20.73 1.25 5.02
N ARG A 239 -19.59 1.89 4.79
CA ARG A 239 -19.10 2.95 5.69
C ARG A 239 -19.87 4.23 5.38
N LYS A 240 -20.46 4.86 6.38
CA LYS A 240 -20.92 6.25 6.24
C LYS A 240 -19.71 7.09 5.89
N LYS A 241 -19.78 7.82 4.77
CA LYS A 241 -18.73 8.78 4.39
C LYS A 241 -18.66 9.85 5.49
N ILE A 242 -17.54 9.92 6.19
CA ILE A 242 -17.36 10.89 7.26
C ILE A 242 -16.81 12.18 6.65
N ILE A 243 -17.51 13.29 6.87
CA ILE A 243 -16.99 14.60 6.52
C ILE A 243 -15.89 14.95 7.51
N LEU A 244 -14.64 14.96 7.04
CA LEU A 244 -13.50 15.36 7.83
C LEU A 244 -13.43 16.90 7.84
N LYS A 245 -14.00 17.52 8.89
CA LYS A 245 -13.99 18.98 9.09
C LYS A 245 -12.57 19.55 9.14
N GLU A 246 -11.59 18.73 9.55
CA GLU A 246 -10.21 19.16 9.73
C GLU A 246 -9.33 19.08 8.47
N LYS A 247 -9.91 18.84 7.27
CA LYS A 247 -9.15 18.61 6.02
C LYS A 247 -8.15 19.73 5.71
N ASP A 248 -8.59 20.99 5.77
CA ASP A 248 -7.76 22.10 5.29
C ASP A 248 -6.62 22.46 6.26
N GLU A 249 -6.84 22.32 7.56
CA GLU A 249 -5.77 22.45 8.56
C GLU A 249 -4.70 21.38 8.38
N ILE A 250 -5.11 20.12 8.16
CA ILE A 250 -4.17 19.03 7.88
C ILE A 250 -3.37 19.33 6.60
N LYS A 251 -4.04 19.74 5.51
CA LYS A 251 -3.37 20.14 4.25
C LYS A 251 -2.36 21.26 4.48
N LYS A 252 -2.71 22.29 5.25
CA LYS A 252 -1.83 23.43 5.53
C LYS A 252 -0.55 22.97 6.23
N ILE A 253 -0.67 22.17 7.29
CA ILE A 253 0.47 21.71 8.09
C ILE A 253 1.38 20.79 7.28
N ILE A 254 0.83 19.70 6.72
CA ILE A 254 1.64 18.70 6.00
C ILE A 254 2.11 19.21 4.65
N GLY A 255 1.33 20.08 4.00
CA GLY A 255 1.66 20.66 2.71
C GLY A 255 2.92 21.51 2.75
N ALA A 256 3.16 22.25 3.84
CA ALA A 256 4.40 23.02 4.03
C ALA A 256 5.63 22.11 4.10
N LEU A 257 5.55 21.04 4.90
CA LEU A 257 6.63 20.05 5.05
C LEU A 257 6.89 19.30 3.73
N LEU A 258 5.82 18.85 3.08
CA LEU A 258 5.90 18.15 1.80
C LEU A 258 6.45 19.04 0.70
N LYS A 259 6.07 20.32 0.64
CA LYS A 259 6.59 21.27 -0.35
C LYS A 259 8.12 21.34 -0.28
N LYS A 260 8.69 21.56 0.92
CA LYS A 260 10.15 21.58 1.11
C LYS A 260 10.79 20.27 0.66
N ARG A 261 10.22 19.13 1.07
CA ARG A 261 10.73 17.80 0.74
C ARG A 261 10.68 17.49 -0.76
N ILE A 262 9.57 17.79 -1.43
CA ILE A 262 9.37 17.52 -2.85
C ILE A 262 10.29 18.39 -3.70
N LEU A 263 10.35 19.69 -3.43
CA LEU A 263 11.14 20.64 -4.21
C LEU A 263 12.65 20.46 -4.04
N SER A 264 13.09 19.69 -3.03
CA SER A 264 14.51 19.33 -2.89
C SER A 264 15.04 18.43 -4.01
N ILE A 265 14.15 17.75 -4.75
CA ILE A 265 14.55 16.72 -5.72
C ILE A 265 13.70 16.68 -7.00
N ALA A 266 12.44 17.11 -6.92
CA ALA A 266 11.50 17.10 -8.04
C ALA A 266 11.24 18.52 -8.57
N LYS A 267 10.82 18.59 -9.84
CA LYS A 267 10.49 19.86 -10.49
C LYS A 267 9.25 20.53 -9.87
N PRO A 268 9.16 21.87 -9.86
CA PRO A 268 8.00 22.58 -9.29
C PRO A 268 6.64 22.12 -9.81
N GLN A 269 6.56 21.78 -11.11
CA GLN A 269 5.36 21.27 -11.77
C GLN A 269 4.86 19.95 -11.15
N ALA A 270 5.74 19.18 -10.51
CA ALA A 270 5.40 17.92 -9.83
C ALA A 270 4.68 18.12 -8.49
N LEU A 271 4.75 19.32 -7.89
CA LEU A 271 4.27 19.57 -6.53
C LEU A 271 2.77 19.26 -6.39
N ASN A 272 1.95 19.86 -7.25
CA ASN A 272 0.50 19.72 -7.18
C ASN A 272 0.02 18.28 -7.43
N PRO A 273 0.51 17.56 -8.47
CA PRO A 273 0.19 16.15 -8.66
C PRO A 273 0.55 15.26 -7.45
N ILE A 274 1.72 15.48 -6.85
CA ILE A 274 2.17 14.73 -5.66
C ILE A 274 1.25 15.02 -4.46
N LEU A 275 0.98 16.29 -4.19
CA LEU A 275 0.10 16.70 -3.09
C LEU A 275 -1.32 16.16 -3.27
N LYS A 276 -1.89 16.26 -4.48
CA LYS A 276 -3.23 15.72 -4.80
C LYS A 276 -3.32 14.24 -4.48
N MET A 277 -2.34 13.45 -4.91
CA MET A 277 -2.28 12.02 -4.62
C MET A 277 -2.09 11.75 -3.11
N PHE A 278 -1.17 12.46 -2.46
CA PHE A 278 -0.95 12.30 -1.02
C PHE A 278 -2.22 12.57 -0.22
N TYR A 279 -2.89 13.70 -0.48
CA TYR A 279 -4.14 14.07 0.19
C TYR A 279 -5.25 13.05 -0.03
N LYS A 280 -5.38 12.52 -1.25
CA LYS A 280 -6.34 11.45 -1.54
C LYS A 280 -6.12 10.22 -0.66
N GLU A 281 -4.88 9.76 -0.55
CA GLU A 281 -4.56 8.56 0.24
C GLU A 281 -4.68 8.80 1.74
N ILE A 282 -4.13 9.90 2.27
CA ILE A 282 -4.20 10.17 3.72
C ILE A 282 -5.63 10.41 4.20
N PHE A 283 -6.46 11.12 3.44
CA PHE A 283 -7.84 11.33 3.86
C PHE A 283 -8.67 10.06 3.77
N LYS A 284 -8.39 9.17 2.80
CA LYS A 284 -8.97 7.82 2.80
C LYS A 284 -8.59 7.05 4.06
N GLU A 285 -7.33 7.09 4.49
CA GLU A 285 -6.88 6.42 5.71
C GLU A 285 -7.50 7.01 6.99
N ILE A 286 -7.62 8.34 7.08
CA ILE A 286 -8.27 8.99 8.22
C ILE A 286 -9.78 8.68 8.26
N GLU A 287 -10.45 8.66 7.10
CA GLU A 287 -11.86 8.27 6.99
C GLU A 287 -12.06 6.80 7.39
N ASN A 288 -11.17 5.89 6.95
CA ASN A 288 -11.14 4.50 7.38
C ASN A 288 -10.94 4.35 8.88
N TYR A 289 -10.03 5.14 9.46
CA TYR A 289 -9.80 5.18 10.90
C TYR A 289 -11.06 5.62 11.66
N LYS A 290 -11.64 6.77 11.30
CA LYS A 290 -12.83 7.32 11.99
C LYS A 290 -14.03 6.37 11.88
N SER A 291 -14.26 5.78 10.71
CA SER A 291 -15.43 4.94 10.44
C SER A 291 -15.39 3.57 11.13
N THR A 292 -14.23 3.13 11.61
CA THR A 292 -14.06 1.80 12.22
C THR A 292 -13.95 1.82 13.74
N ILE A 293 -13.77 2.99 14.37
CA ILE A 293 -13.71 3.16 15.83
C ILE A 293 -14.91 2.49 16.53
N ASN A 294 -16.13 2.86 16.14
CA ASN A 294 -17.34 2.33 16.79
C ASN A 294 -17.52 0.84 16.54
N TYR A 295 -17.19 0.38 15.33
CA TYR A 295 -17.25 -1.05 15.00
C TYR A 295 -16.35 -1.87 15.91
N TRP A 296 -15.07 -1.48 16.06
CA TRP A 296 -14.14 -2.18 16.92
C TRP A 296 -14.53 -2.12 18.40
N SER A 297 -15.03 -0.97 18.86
CA SER A 297 -15.52 -0.84 20.23
C SER A 297 -16.65 -1.82 20.53
N LEU A 298 -17.69 -1.84 19.69
CA LEU A 298 -18.84 -2.73 19.87
C LEU A 298 -18.44 -4.21 19.77
N LEU A 299 -17.56 -4.54 18.83
CA LEU A 299 -17.06 -5.91 18.67
C LEU A 299 -16.31 -6.36 19.94
N ILE A 300 -15.39 -5.55 20.44
CA ILE A 300 -14.62 -5.88 21.65
C ILE A 300 -15.55 -5.98 22.87
N ASP A 301 -16.53 -5.08 23.00
CA ASP A 301 -17.50 -5.13 24.10
C ASP A 301 -18.34 -6.41 24.09
N GLN A 302 -18.72 -6.89 22.90
CA GLN A 302 -19.43 -8.16 22.74
C GLN A 302 -18.59 -9.36 23.23
N TYR A 303 -17.29 -9.37 22.93
CA TYR A 303 -16.39 -10.45 23.39
C TYR A 303 -16.03 -10.31 24.87
N LYS A 304 -15.83 -9.09 25.38
CA LYS A 304 -15.48 -8.84 26.78
C LYS A 304 -16.59 -9.25 27.75
N LYS A 305 -17.87 -9.07 27.36
CA LYS A 305 -19.02 -9.58 28.13
C LYS A 305 -19.01 -11.10 28.29
N ARG A 306 -18.41 -11.82 27.35
CA ARG A 306 -18.33 -13.29 27.35
C ARG A 306 -17.05 -13.81 27.99
N ASP A 307 -16.00 -13.01 28.02
CA ASP A 307 -14.69 -13.40 28.53
C ASP A 307 -13.85 -12.19 28.97
N SER A 308 -13.36 -12.21 30.21
CA SER A 308 -12.56 -11.14 30.78
C SER A 308 -11.08 -11.15 30.36
N LYS A 309 -10.60 -12.21 29.66
CA LYS A 309 -9.19 -12.43 29.33
C LYS A 309 -8.96 -12.53 27.81
N LEU A 310 -9.30 -11.45 27.11
CA LEU A 310 -9.19 -11.33 25.65
C LEU A 310 -7.79 -10.87 25.19
N LEU A 311 -7.31 -11.40 24.07
CA LEU A 311 -6.08 -11.00 23.38
C LEU A 311 -6.38 -10.78 21.90
N PHE A 312 -5.67 -9.86 21.26
CA PHE A 312 -5.83 -9.58 19.83
C PHE A 312 -4.53 -9.80 19.07
N LEU A 313 -4.59 -10.62 18.02
CA LEU A 313 -3.44 -10.96 17.18
C LEU A 313 -3.74 -10.60 15.72
N THR A 314 -2.81 -9.93 15.05
CA THR A 314 -2.96 -9.58 13.64
C THR A 314 -1.67 -9.71 12.86
N ASN A 315 -1.75 -10.10 11.59
CA ASN A 315 -0.66 -9.84 10.67
C ASN A 315 -0.55 -8.32 10.42
N TYR A 316 0.68 -7.81 10.38
CA TYR A 316 1.08 -6.47 9.96
C TYR A 316 -0.03 -5.39 10.08
N PRO A 317 0.07 -4.46 11.03
CA PRO A 317 -0.96 -3.46 11.25
C PRO A 317 -0.89 -2.32 10.22
N LYS A 318 -1.53 -2.51 9.05
CA LYS A 318 -1.61 -1.48 7.99
C LYS A 318 -2.93 -0.72 8.02
N GLY A 319 -2.83 0.61 8.04
CA GLY A 319 -3.89 1.52 7.64
C GLY A 319 -4.91 1.82 8.73
N GLY A 320 -5.77 2.80 8.45
CA GLY A 320 -6.67 3.42 9.41
C GLY A 320 -7.51 2.42 10.21
N GLU A 321 -7.94 1.34 9.56
CA GLU A 321 -8.76 0.29 10.17
C GLU A 321 -8.04 -0.48 11.29
N ILE A 322 -6.75 -0.80 11.10
CA ILE A 322 -6.00 -1.55 12.11
C ILE A 322 -5.48 -0.61 13.20
N TYR A 323 -5.14 0.64 12.85
CA TYR A 323 -4.75 1.64 13.83
C TYR A 323 -5.91 2.02 14.76
N SER A 324 -7.14 2.10 14.26
CA SER A 324 -8.31 2.34 15.11
C SER A 324 -8.52 1.15 16.06
N LEU A 325 -8.37 -0.08 15.57
CA LEU A 325 -8.42 -1.29 16.40
C LEU A 325 -7.37 -1.27 17.51
N ALA A 326 -6.09 -1.03 17.19
CA ALA A 326 -5.01 -0.97 18.17
C ALA A 326 -5.29 0.07 19.25
N LYS A 327 -5.83 1.25 18.86
CA LYS A 327 -6.29 2.26 19.81
C LYS A 327 -7.43 1.77 20.70
N ILE A 328 -8.46 1.13 20.14
CA ILE A 328 -9.58 0.63 20.96
C ILE A 328 -9.11 -0.46 21.91
N CYS A 329 -8.23 -1.36 21.47
CA CYS A 329 -7.58 -2.36 22.33
C CYS A 329 -6.88 -1.68 23.51
N ASN A 330 -6.04 -0.68 23.25
CA ASN A 330 -5.36 0.11 24.27
C ASN A 330 -6.33 0.80 25.23
N GLN A 331 -7.40 1.43 24.72
CA GLN A 331 -8.41 2.09 25.55
C GLN A 331 -9.20 1.12 26.45
N LYS A 332 -9.33 -0.14 26.05
CA LYS A 332 -10.07 -1.19 26.77
C LYS A 332 -9.16 -2.15 27.54
N ASN A 333 -7.86 -1.85 27.63
CA ASN A 333 -6.80 -2.67 28.24
C ASN A 333 -6.77 -4.11 27.68
N ILE A 334 -6.92 -4.25 26.37
CA ILE A 334 -6.81 -5.52 25.66
C ILE A 334 -5.42 -5.60 25.01
N PRO A 335 -4.58 -6.60 25.36
CA PRO A 335 -3.30 -6.79 24.71
C PRO A 335 -3.47 -7.00 23.20
N PHE A 336 -2.73 -6.20 22.42
CA PHE A 336 -2.72 -6.24 20.98
C PHE A 336 -1.30 -6.58 20.50
N PHE A 337 -1.20 -7.62 19.68
CA PHE A 337 0.04 -8.13 19.13
C PHE A 337 -0.05 -8.15 17.61
N SER A 338 1.01 -7.65 16.97
CA SER A 338 1.16 -7.75 15.53
C SER A 338 2.39 -8.54 15.13
N PHE A 339 2.27 -9.34 14.07
CA PHE A 339 3.35 -10.17 13.55
C PHE A 339 3.82 -9.64 12.19
N GLN A 340 5.14 -9.54 12.02
CA GLN A 340 5.78 -9.20 10.75
C GLN A 340 5.99 -10.44 9.87
N HIS A 341 6.16 -10.21 8.56
CA HIS A 341 6.84 -11.15 7.67
C HIS A 341 8.32 -10.72 7.59
N GLY A 342 9.18 -11.45 8.30
CA GLY A 342 10.55 -11.03 8.61
C GLY A 342 11.62 -11.52 7.62
N LEU A 343 11.68 -10.98 6.40
CA LEU A 343 12.86 -11.20 5.55
C LEU A 343 13.30 -9.94 4.81
N SER A 344 12.37 -9.18 4.21
CA SER A 344 12.79 -8.11 3.29
C SER A 344 13.11 -6.77 3.94
N ARG A 345 12.76 -6.53 5.21
CA ARG A 345 12.94 -5.21 5.86
C ARG A 345 14.07 -5.17 6.87
N GLU A 346 14.29 -6.29 7.55
CA GLU A 346 15.35 -6.45 8.55
C GLU A 346 16.75 -6.45 7.93
N ILE A 347 16.87 -6.91 6.67
CA ILE A 347 18.14 -7.00 5.94
C ILE A 347 18.45 -5.70 5.16
N LEU A 348 17.57 -4.70 5.20
CA LEU A 348 17.82 -3.42 4.51
C LEU A 348 18.70 -2.51 5.36
N ALA A 349 19.74 -1.94 4.75
CA ALA A 349 20.58 -0.90 5.35
C ALA A 349 19.80 0.36 5.81
N ALA A 350 18.54 0.50 5.37
CA ALA A 350 17.65 1.60 5.70
C ALA A 350 16.41 1.15 6.49
N HIS A 351 16.52 0.09 7.29
CA HIS A 351 15.42 -0.46 8.09
C HIS A 351 14.82 0.57 9.06
N ASP A 352 15.63 1.49 9.58
CA ASP A 352 15.17 2.56 10.48
C ASP A 352 14.10 3.47 9.86
N ASN A 353 14.13 3.67 8.54
CA ASN A 353 13.11 4.46 7.84
C ASN A 353 11.69 3.87 8.00
N TYR A 354 11.55 2.62 8.40
CA TYR A 354 10.28 1.91 8.47
C TYR A 354 9.70 1.79 9.89
N GLN A 355 10.33 2.38 10.92
CA GLN A 355 9.88 2.33 12.32
C GLN A 355 8.42 2.78 12.51
N VAL A 356 7.91 3.70 11.68
CA VAL A 356 6.52 4.22 11.74
C VAL A 356 5.44 3.17 11.45
N ASN A 357 5.79 1.99 10.93
CA ASN A 357 4.82 0.99 10.49
C ASN A 357 4.18 0.16 11.62
N PHE A 358 4.39 0.52 12.90
CA PHE A 358 3.82 -0.22 14.06
C PHE A 358 4.24 -1.69 14.07
N GLU A 359 5.45 -1.95 13.58
CA GLU A 359 5.88 -3.29 13.24
C GLU A 359 6.32 -4.12 14.44
N ASN A 360 6.78 -3.47 15.52
CA ASN A 360 7.23 -4.07 16.78
C ASN A 360 6.54 -3.41 17.97
N ASN A 361 5.23 -3.58 18.12
CA ASN A 361 4.51 -2.98 19.25
C ASN A 361 3.70 -4.01 20.03
N ILE A 362 4.07 -4.19 21.30
CA ILE A 362 3.12 -4.54 22.36
C ILE A 362 2.55 -3.19 22.82
N THR A 363 1.30 -2.89 22.50
CA THR A 363 0.60 -1.81 23.20
C THR A 363 0.11 -2.39 24.52
N LYS A 364 0.73 -1.97 25.64
CA LYS A 364 0.23 -2.24 26.99
C LYS A 364 -0.83 -1.22 27.38
#